data_AF-A0A645J972-F1
#
_entry.id   AF-A0A645J972-F1
#
_cell.length_a   1.000
_cell.length_b   1.000
_cell.length_c   1.000
_cell.angle_alpha   90.00
_cell.angle_beta   90.00
_cell.angle_gamma   90.00
#
_symmetry.space_group_name_H-M   'P 1'
#
loop_
_entity.id
_entity.type
_entity.pdbx_description
1 polymer ?
#
loop_
_entity_poly.entity_id
_entity_poly.type
_entity_poly.pdbx_seq_one_letter_code
_entity_poly.pdbx_strand_id
1 'polypeptide(L)' 'MGVELIFRIAGIGLVVAIIVTVLKQSGRDEVATLVALTGLIIVLILVIDELVTLFDSVR' A
#
# COMPACT_ATOMS: atom_id res chain seq x y z
N MET A 1 -9.28 -10.86 15.14
CA MET A 1 -9.61 -9.83 14.15
C MET A 1 -8.60 -8.67 14.19
N GLY A 2 -7.28 -8.94 14.22
CA GLY A 2 -6.24 -7.89 14.21
C GLY A 2 -5.10 -8.13 13.21
N VAL A 3 -4.93 -9.38 12.77
CA VAL A 3 -3.86 -9.78 11.84
C VAL A 3 -4.25 -9.55 10.38
N GLU A 4 -5.55 -9.50 10.08
CA GLU A 4 -6.06 -9.35 8.71
C GLU A 4 -5.69 -8.01 8.08
N LEU A 5 -5.69 -6.93 8.86
CA LEU A 5 -5.20 -5.62 8.43
C LEU A 5 -3.70 -5.67 8.07
N ILE A 6 -2.89 -6.32 8.91
CA ILE A 6 -1.44 -6.47 8.69
C ILE A 6 -1.18 -7.30 7.42
N PHE A 7 -1.89 -8.42 7.24
CA PHE A 7 -1.80 -9.23 6.02
C PHE A 7 -2.25 -8.48 4.77
N ARG A 8 -3.29 -7.64 4.87
CA ARG A 8 -3.79 -6.82 3.75
C ARG A 8 -2.78 -5.76 3.33
N ILE A 9 -2.17 -5.06 4.29
CA ILE A 9 -1.11 -4.07 4.01
C ILE A 9 0.14 -4.76 3.44
N ALA A 10 0.54 -5.90 4.01
CA ALA A 10 1.68 -6.67 3.52
C ALA A 10 1.46 -7.21 2.10
N GLY A 11 0.25 -7.67 1.78
CA GLY A 11 -0.11 -8.14 0.44
C GLY A 11 -0.03 -7.03 -0.61
N ILE A 12 -0.54 -5.84 -0.30
CA ILE A 12 -0.44 -4.67 -1.18
C ILE A 12 1.03 -4.26 -1.37
N GLY A 13 1.82 -4.23 -0.29
CA GLY A 13 3.25 -3.95 -0.34
C GLY A 13 4.01 -4.93 -1.24
N LEU A 14 3.69 -6.23 -1.16
CA LEU A 14 4.29 -7.26 -2.00
C LEU A 14 3.97 -7.05 -3.49
N VAL A 15 2.70 -6.80 -3.82
CA VAL A 15 2.28 -6.56 -5.21
C VAL A 15 2.96 -5.33 -5.79
N VAL A 16 2.98 -4.22 -5.04
CA VAL A 16 3.67 -2.99 -5.45
C VAL A 16 5.16 -3.25 -5.68
N ALA A 17 5.82 -3.96 -4.76
CA ALA A 17 7.25 -4.28 -4.89
C ALA A 17 7.55 -5.13 -6.14
N ILE A 18 6.68 -6.09 -6.47
CA ILE A 18 6.81 -6.89 -7.69
C ILE A 18 6.68 -5.99 -8.93
N ILE A 19 5.67 -5.13 -8.99
CA ILE A 19 5.47 -4.22 -10.12
C ILE A 19 6.66 -3.28 -10.29
N VAL A 20 7.15 -2.70 -9.20
CA VAL A 20 8.34 -1.83 -9.21
C VAL A 20 9.55 -2.59 -9.74
N THR A 21 9.77 -3.83 -9.29
CA THR A 21 10.91 -4.66 -9.74
C THR A 21 10.83 -4.98 -11.23
N VAL A 22 9.65 -5.33 -11.72
CA VAL A 22 9.41 -5.63 -13.14
C VAL A 22 9.60 -4.38 -14.01
N LEU A 23 9.12 -3.22 -13.56
CA LEU A 23 9.28 -1.96 -14.29
C LEU A 23 10.75 -1.52 -14.37
N LYS A 24 11.50 -1.69 -13.28
CA LYS A 24 12.95 -1.44 -13.26
C LYS A 24 13.69 -2.38 -14.22
N GLN A 25 13.36 -3.68 -14.21
CA GLN A 25 13.93 -4.64 -15.18
C GLN A 25 13.58 -4.32 -16.64
N SER A 26 12.45 -3.66 -16.86
CA SER A 26 12.02 -3.21 -18.21
C SER A 26 12.66 -1.89 -18.65
N GLY A 27 13.58 -1.31 -17.85
CA GLY A 27 14.24 -0.03 -18.13
C GLY A 27 13.36 1.21 -17.93
N ARG A 28 12.23 1.07 -17.21
CA ARG A 28 11.26 2.16 -16.96
C ARG A 28 11.36 2.66 -15.51
N ASP A 29 12.52 3.17 -15.13
CA ASP A 29 12.81 3.57 -13.75
C ASP A 29 11.94 4.74 -13.25
N GLU A 30 11.61 5.69 -14.13
CA GLU A 30 10.72 6.81 -13.80
C GLU A 30 9.32 6.31 -13.42
N VAL A 31 8.78 5.38 -14.21
CA VAL A 31 7.47 4.77 -13.95
C VAL A 31 7.50 3.91 -12.69
N ALA A 32 8.59 3.16 -12.47
CA ALA A 32 8.76 2.37 -11.26
C ALA A 32 8.74 3.25 -9.99
N THR A 33 9.35 4.43 -10.05
CA THR A 33 9.36 5.39 -8.94
C THR A 33 7.98 5.97 -8.67
N LEU A 34 7.23 6.30 -9.73
CA LEU A 34 5.84 6.76 -9.60
C LEU A 34 4.94 5.67 -8.99
N VAL A 35 5.09 4.42 -9.42
CA VAL A 35 4.32 3.29 -8.86
C VAL A 35 4.64 3.08 -7.39
N ALA A 36 5.90 3.21 -6.97
CA ALA A 36 6.27 3.11 -5.56
C ALA A 36 5.59 4.20 -4.70
N LEU A 37 5.55 5.45 -5.20
CA LEU A 37 4.83 6.55 -4.55
C LEU A 37 3.32 6.30 -4.49
N THR A 38 2.72 5.81 -5.57
CA THR A 38 1.29 5.44 -5.57
C THR A 38 1.00 4.34 -4.57
N GLY A 39 1.84 3.32 -4.50
CA GLY A 39 1.72 2.25 -3.51
C GLY A 39 1.77 2.76 -2.07
N LEU A 40 2.66 3.71 -1.79
CA LEU A 40 2.71 4.37 -0.48
C LEU A 40 1.41 5.13 -0.17
N ILE A 41 0.89 5.91 -1.11
CA ILE A 41 -0.35 6.67 -0.93
C ILE A 41 -1.53 5.74 -0.65
N ILE A 42 -1.66 4.62 -1.37
CA ILE A 42 -2.73 3.63 -1.16
C ILE A 42 -2.67 3.08 0.27
N VAL A 43 -1.49 2.73 0.76
CA VAL A 43 -1.31 2.23 2.14
C VAL A 43 -1.71 3.30 3.16
N LEU A 44 -1.34 4.57 2.94
CA LEU A 44 -1.72 5.66 3.84
C LEU A 44 -3.24 5.85 3.91
N ILE A 45 -3.95 5.78 2.78
CA ILE A 45 -5.42 5.86 2.76
C ILE A 45 -6.04 4.74 3.57
N LEU A 46 -5.55 3.50 3.40
CA LEU A 46 -6.05 2.35 4.16
C LEU A 46 -5.87 2.51 5.67
N VAL A 47 -4.75 3.10 6.10
CA VAL A 47 -4.51 3.40 7.52
C VAL A 47 -5.49 4.47 8.01
N ILE A 48 -5.75 5.50 7.20
CA ILE A 48 -6.71 6.57 7.56
C ILE A 48 -8.13 6.00 7.72
N ASP A 49 -8.60 5.16 6.80
CA ASP A 49 -9.94 4.55 6.90
C ASP A 49 -10.10 3.71 8.18
N GLU A 50 -9.05 2.97 8.56
CA GLU A 50 -9.06 2.20 9.80
C GLU A 50 -9.09 3.12 11.03
N LEU A 51 -8.32 4.21 11.01
CA LEU A 51 -8.35 5.21 12.08
C LEU A 51 -9.76 5.82 12.23
N VAL A 52 -10.41 6.22 11.12
CA VAL A 52 -11.78 6.75 11.15
C VAL A 52 -12.75 5.73 11.74
N THR A 53 -12.65 4.47 11.34
CA THR A 53 -13.49 3.38 11.88
C THR A 53 -13.31 3.23 13.39
N LEU A 54 -12.07 3.33 13.88
CA LEU A 54 -11.80 3.31 15.33
C LEU A 54 -12.37 4.54 16.04
N PHE A 55 -12.27 5.73 15.45
CA PHE A 55 -12.85 6.96 16.03
C PHE A 55 -14.38 6.91 16.05
N ASP A 56 -15.03 6.39 15.00
CA ASP A 56 -16.48 6.22 14.94
C ASP A 56 -16.97 5.17 15.95
N SER A 57 -16.19 4.14 16.23
CA SER A 57 -16.53 3.12 17.23
C SER A 57 -16.50 3.63 18.68
N VAL A 58 -15.84 4.76 18.95
CA VAL A 58 -15.75 5.37 20.30
C VAL A 58 -16.87 6.39 20.53
N ARG A 59 -17.56 6.83 19.48
CA ARG A 59 -18.66 7.80 19.54
C ARG A 59 -19.98 7.17 20.00
#